data_AF-A0AA38CVK6-F1
#
_entry.id   AF-A0AA38CVK6-F1
#
_cell.length_a   1.000
_cell.length_b   1.000
_cell.length_c   1.000
_cell.angle_alpha   90.00
_cell.angle_beta   90.00
_cell.angle_gamma   90.00
#
_symmetry.space_group_name_H-M   'P 1'
#
loop_
_entity.id
_entity.type
_entity.pdbx_description
1 polymer ?
#
loop_
_entity_poly.entity_id
_entity_poly.type
_entity_poly.pdbx_seq_one_letter_code
_entity_poly.pdbx_strand_id
1 'polypeptide(L)'
;MTASPSLGPMYERFRQRHPDVRIVLLPDPRSGGSTPASTPPAPVTDELALADDVEHALTHASELLTEVRHALGVVGAVVERWRSGTLRGTVRAVASCDGRAPSLDADDVVRILVSQGWLAGVVRRAPVQVVSARREDGELEIVLSDGDAHLVLEGRVLAVDARTRVALVNPQGVRRG
;
A
#
# COMPACT_ATOMS: atom_id res chain seq x y z
N MET A 1 -8.97 50.74 7.02
CA MET A 1 -7.56 50.50 6.65
C MET A 1 -7.25 49.06 6.95
N THR A 2 -7.43 48.17 5.97
CA THR A 2 -7.29 46.71 6.13
C THR A 2 -5.90 46.29 5.68
N ALA A 3 -5.08 45.81 6.62
CA ALA A 3 -3.76 45.27 6.34
C ALA A 3 -3.89 43.91 5.64
N SER A 4 -3.28 43.77 4.48
CA SER A 4 -3.14 42.48 3.79
C SER A 4 -2.21 41.56 4.59
N PRO A 5 -2.55 40.27 4.77
CA PRO A 5 -1.62 39.31 5.34
C PRO A 5 -0.44 39.15 4.36
N SER A 6 0.79 39.41 4.83
CA SER A 6 1.97 39.27 3.97
C SER A 6 2.16 37.79 3.62
N LEU A 7 1.78 37.40 2.41
CA LEU A 7 2.22 36.17 1.79
C LEU A 7 3.76 36.24 1.73
N GLY A 8 4.43 35.40 2.51
CA GLY A 8 5.85 35.54 2.84
C GLY A 8 6.83 35.52 1.64
N PRO A 9 8.14 35.61 1.90
CA PRO A 9 9.20 35.81 0.89
C PRO A 9 9.30 34.71 -0.18
N MET A 10 8.65 33.56 0.01
CA MET A 10 8.58 32.49 -1.00
C MET A 10 7.58 32.80 -2.12
N TYR A 11 6.47 33.48 -1.80
CA TYR A 11 5.45 33.83 -2.79
C TYR A 11 5.97 34.88 -3.78
N GLU A 12 6.71 35.87 -3.29
CA GLU A 12 7.35 36.90 -4.13
C GLU A 12 8.38 36.30 -5.09
N ARG A 13 9.21 35.37 -4.60
CA ARG A 13 10.19 34.65 -5.43
C ARG A 13 9.53 33.77 -6.49
N PHE A 14 8.43 33.12 -6.15
CA PHE A 14 7.67 32.29 -7.10
C PHE A 14 7.05 33.14 -8.21
N ARG A 15 6.42 34.27 -7.86
CA ARG A 15 5.83 35.20 -8.83
C ARG A 15 6.88 35.80 -9.77
N GLN A 16 8.10 36.07 -9.27
CA GLN A 16 9.20 36.55 -10.12
C GLN A 16 9.71 35.49 -11.10
N ARG A 17 9.67 34.21 -10.73
CA ARG A 17 10.16 33.11 -11.57
C ARG A 17 9.14 32.62 -12.60
N HIS A 18 7.85 32.87 -12.36
CA HIS A 18 6.75 32.40 -13.21
C HIS A 18 5.70 33.51 -13.43
N PRO A 19 5.99 34.54 -14.25
CA PRO A 19 5.09 35.68 -14.46
C PRO A 19 3.75 35.30 -15.11
N ASP A 20 3.72 34.16 -15.82
CA ASP A 20 2.56 33.69 -16.57
C ASP A 20 1.61 32.81 -15.74
N VAL A 21 1.99 32.50 -14.49
CA VAL A 21 1.21 31.64 -13.59
C VAL A 21 0.37 32.49 -12.65
N ARG A 22 -0.96 32.40 -12.79
CA ARG A 22 -1.92 33.07 -11.91
C ARG A 22 -2.37 32.14 -10.80
N ILE A 23 -1.87 32.34 -9.58
CA ILE A 23 -2.32 31.61 -8.40
C ILE A 23 -3.65 32.18 -7.92
N VAL A 24 -4.68 31.33 -7.83
CA VAL A 24 -5.97 31.67 -7.21
C VAL A 24 -6.01 31.02 -5.83
N LEU A 25 -5.90 31.84 -4.79
CA LEU A 25 -6.08 31.40 -3.41
C LEU A 25 -7.58 31.26 -3.16
N LEU A 26 -8.07 30.02 -3.09
CA LEU A 26 -9.46 29.75 -2.73
C LEU A 26 -9.63 29.98 -1.23
N PRO A 27 -10.67 30.72 -0.80
CA PRO A 27 -10.98 30.86 0.61
C PRO A 27 -11.32 29.48 1.18
N ASP A 28 -10.63 29.12 2.27
CA ASP A 28 -10.91 27.90 3.02
C ASP A 28 -12.34 27.97 3.58
N PRO A 29 -13.25 27.04 3.22
CA PRO A 29 -14.63 27.06 3.70
C PRO A 29 -14.77 26.86 5.22
N ARG A 30 -13.67 26.68 5.96
CA ARG A 30 -13.66 26.53 7.44
C ARG A 30 -13.15 27.75 8.21
N SER A 31 -12.77 28.85 7.56
CA SER A 31 -12.20 30.01 8.26
C SER A 31 -13.28 30.96 8.79
N GLY A 32 -13.98 30.53 9.84
CA GLY A 32 -14.69 31.39 10.78
C GLY A 32 -14.02 31.33 12.16
N GLY A 33 -13.24 32.36 12.50
CA GLY A 33 -12.83 32.65 13.87
C GLY A 33 -11.55 31.97 14.37
N SER A 34 -10.51 32.78 14.61
CA SER A 34 -9.23 32.40 15.20
C SER A 34 -9.36 31.70 16.57
N THR A 35 -8.69 30.56 16.71
CA THR A 35 -8.14 30.06 17.99
C THR A 35 -6.71 29.58 17.74
N PRO A 36 -5.80 29.68 18.74
CA PRO A 36 -4.38 29.40 18.54
C PRO A 36 -4.21 27.95 18.04
N ALA A 37 -3.29 27.78 17.10
CA ALA A 37 -2.98 26.50 16.49
C ALA A 37 -2.52 25.50 17.56
N SER A 38 -3.47 24.69 18.04
CA SER A 38 -3.14 23.39 18.60
C SER A 38 -2.44 22.62 17.49
N THR A 39 -1.14 22.37 17.67
CA THR A 39 -0.46 21.25 17.02
C THR A 39 -1.43 20.08 17.05
N PRO A 40 -1.83 19.49 15.90
CA PRO A 40 -2.66 18.30 15.94
C PRO A 40 -1.94 17.32 16.86
N PRO A 41 -2.62 16.76 17.89
CA PRO A 41 -1.98 15.77 18.72
C PRO A 41 -1.42 14.73 17.75
N ALA A 42 -0.12 14.43 17.88
CA ALA A 42 0.44 13.26 17.22
C ALA A 42 -0.56 12.12 17.49
N PRO A 43 -0.97 11.35 16.48
CA PRO A 43 -1.89 10.25 16.72
C PRO A 43 -1.29 9.44 17.86
N VAL A 44 -1.97 9.47 19.02
CA VAL A 44 -1.65 8.61 20.13
C VAL A 44 -2.19 7.28 19.67
N THR A 45 -1.47 6.63 18.77
CA THR A 45 -1.75 5.26 18.43
C THR A 45 -1.44 4.51 19.70
N ASP A 46 -2.48 4.06 20.36
CA ASP A 46 -2.37 3.15 21.49
C ASP A 46 -1.44 2.01 21.06
N GLU A 47 -0.29 1.87 21.72
CA GLU A 47 0.76 0.93 21.33
C GLU A 47 0.22 -0.51 21.28
N LEU A 48 -0.79 -0.81 22.12
CA LEU A 48 -1.48 -2.10 22.12
C LEU A 48 -2.38 -2.26 20.88
N ALA A 49 -3.15 -1.24 20.52
CA ALA A 49 -3.98 -1.28 19.32
C ALA A 49 -3.13 -1.41 18.03
N LEU A 50 -1.94 -0.81 18.01
CA LEU A 50 -1.01 -0.95 16.89
C LEU A 50 -0.43 -2.36 16.79
N ALA A 51 -0.10 -2.99 17.93
CA ALA A 51 0.40 -4.36 17.95
C ALA A 51 -0.64 -5.35 17.40
N ASP A 52 -1.90 -5.20 17.83
CA ASP A 52 -3.02 -5.99 17.34
C ASP A 52 -3.27 -5.75 15.84
N ASP A 53 -3.25 -4.50 15.38
CA ASP A 53 -3.38 -4.15 13.95
C ASP A 53 -2.27 -4.76 13.09
N VAL A 54 -1.04 -4.79 13.60
CA VAL A 54 0.12 -5.38 12.93
C VAL A 54 -0.06 -6.90 12.79
N GLU A 55 -0.34 -7.62 13.87
CA GLU A 55 -0.54 -9.07 13.83
C GLU A 55 -1.74 -9.45 12.94
N HIS A 56 -2.84 -8.71 13.07
CA HIS A 56 -4.05 -8.93 12.28
C HIS A 56 -3.81 -8.71 10.79
N ALA A 57 -3.09 -7.65 10.39
CA ALA A 57 -2.86 -7.35 8.98
C ALA A 57 -2.03 -8.43 8.26
N LEU A 58 -1.05 -9.03 8.94
CA LEU A 58 -0.25 -10.12 8.39
C LEU A 58 -1.07 -11.40 8.23
N THR A 59 -1.77 -11.79 9.31
CA THR A 59 -2.63 -12.97 9.32
C THR A 59 -3.70 -12.85 8.23
N HIS A 60 -4.39 -11.71 8.15
CA HIS A 60 -5.41 -11.47 7.15
C HIS A 60 -4.88 -11.60 5.70
N ALA A 61 -3.70 -11.03 5.41
CA ALA A 61 -3.06 -11.16 4.10
C ALA A 61 -2.72 -12.63 3.77
N SER A 62 -2.27 -13.40 4.77
CA SER A 62 -1.93 -14.82 4.60
C SER A 62 -3.16 -15.70 4.34
N GLU A 63 -4.27 -15.41 5.02
CA GLU A 63 -5.56 -16.09 4.86
C GLU A 63 -6.12 -15.81 3.48
N LEU A 64 -6.17 -14.54 3.08
CA LEU A 64 -6.66 -14.13 1.77
C LEU A 64 -5.83 -14.76 0.63
N LEU A 65 -4.50 -14.80 0.76
CA LEU A 65 -3.66 -15.48 -0.23
C LEU A 65 -3.86 -17.01 -0.21
N THR A 66 -4.18 -17.59 0.94
CA THR A 66 -4.51 -19.01 1.06
C THR A 66 -5.84 -19.36 0.38
N GLU A 67 -6.84 -18.48 0.47
CA GLU A 67 -8.10 -18.63 -0.26
C GLU A 67 -7.87 -18.56 -1.77
N VAL A 68 -7.12 -17.54 -2.23
CA VAL A 68 -6.81 -17.34 -3.65
C VAL A 68 -6.01 -18.52 -4.20
N ARG A 69 -4.94 -18.97 -3.53
CA ARG A 69 -4.13 -20.11 -4.02
C ARG A 69 -4.97 -21.37 -4.13
N HIS A 70 -5.87 -21.62 -3.17
CA HIS A 70 -6.74 -22.79 -3.17
C HIS A 70 -7.73 -22.73 -4.33
N ALA A 71 -8.35 -21.58 -4.57
CA ALA A 71 -9.27 -21.38 -5.68
C ALA A 71 -8.62 -21.55 -7.06
N LEU A 72 -7.35 -21.17 -7.17
CA LEU A 72 -6.56 -21.32 -8.39
C LEU A 72 -5.90 -22.72 -8.52
N GLY A 73 -6.06 -23.59 -7.51
CA GLY A 73 -5.43 -24.92 -7.50
C GLY A 73 -3.89 -24.89 -7.38
N VAL A 74 -3.33 -23.79 -6.89
CA VAL A 74 -1.87 -23.60 -6.76
C VAL A 74 -1.37 -24.27 -5.49
N VAL A 75 -0.44 -25.21 -5.64
CA VAL A 75 0.19 -25.91 -4.53
C VAL A 75 1.52 -25.26 -4.20
N GLY A 76 1.57 -24.57 -3.05
CA GLY A 76 2.73 -23.85 -2.53
C GLY A 76 2.50 -23.36 -1.11
N ALA A 77 3.57 -23.10 -0.36
CA ALA A 77 3.49 -22.53 0.98
C ALA A 77 3.36 -21.01 0.92
N VAL A 78 2.52 -20.44 1.79
CA VAL A 78 2.42 -18.99 1.94
C VAL A 78 3.56 -18.51 2.84
N VAL A 79 4.24 -17.46 2.39
CA VAL A 79 5.31 -16.78 3.13
C VAL A 79 4.88 -15.35 3.41
N GLU A 80 4.84 -15.03 4.69
CA GLU A 80 4.48 -13.74 5.26
C GLU A 80 5.71 -12.86 5.45
N ARG A 81 5.61 -11.59 5.04
CA ARG A 81 6.68 -10.60 5.19
C ARG A 81 6.11 -9.20 5.35
N TRP A 82 6.81 -8.34 6.09
CA TRP A 82 6.60 -6.91 6.03
C TRP A 82 7.44 -6.27 4.94
N ARG A 83 6.88 -5.27 4.25
CA ARG A 83 7.64 -4.36 3.39
C ARG A 83 7.43 -2.92 3.80
N SER A 84 8.38 -2.06 3.45
CA SER A 84 8.18 -0.62 3.56
C SER A 84 7.03 -0.21 2.64
N GLY A 85 6.12 0.62 3.15
CA GLY A 85 5.10 1.26 2.32
C GLY A 85 5.67 2.38 1.46
N THR A 86 4.84 2.91 0.57
CA THR A 86 5.18 4.02 -0.34
C THR A 86 5.37 5.34 0.40
N LEU A 87 4.62 5.53 1.49
CA LEU A 87 4.71 6.70 2.34
C LEU A 87 5.76 6.49 3.45
N ARG A 88 6.46 7.56 3.81
CA ARG A 88 7.41 7.52 4.91
C ARG A 88 6.68 7.20 6.21
N GLY A 89 7.20 6.25 6.99
CA GLY A 89 6.59 5.84 8.25
C GLY A 89 5.42 4.87 8.07
N THR A 90 5.34 4.19 6.93
CA THR A 90 4.36 3.11 6.75
C THR A 90 5.02 1.78 6.41
N VAL A 91 4.32 0.71 6.76
CA VAL A 91 4.62 -0.67 6.40
C VAL A 91 3.40 -1.29 5.73
N ARG A 92 3.63 -2.33 4.94
CA ARG A 92 2.57 -3.12 4.32
C ARG A 92 2.79 -4.60 4.59
N ALA A 93 1.72 -5.30 4.93
CA ALA A 93 1.72 -6.75 5.02
C ALA A 93 1.81 -7.33 3.61
N VAL A 94 2.71 -8.28 3.40
CA VAL A 94 2.88 -8.97 2.12
C VAL A 94 2.82 -10.47 2.37
N ALA A 95 1.87 -11.12 1.73
CA ALA A 95 1.86 -12.58 1.61
C ALA A 95 2.34 -12.95 0.21
N SER A 96 3.15 -14.00 0.10
CA SER A 96 3.64 -14.50 -1.19
C SER A 96 3.57 -16.01 -1.24
N CYS A 97 3.33 -16.58 -2.42
CA CYS A 97 3.27 -18.02 -2.63
C CYS A 97 3.92 -18.35 -3.97
N ASP A 98 4.90 -19.25 -3.93
CA ASP A 98 5.49 -19.89 -5.10
C ASP A 98 4.90 -21.30 -5.19
N GLY A 99 4.31 -21.66 -6.34
CA GLY A 99 3.69 -22.96 -6.50
C GLY A 99 3.55 -23.41 -7.95
N ARG A 100 3.18 -24.67 -8.14
CA ARG A 100 2.92 -25.23 -9.48
C ARG A 100 1.48 -24.96 -9.90
N ALA A 101 1.30 -24.63 -11.18
CA ALA A 101 0.04 -24.34 -11.85
C ALA A 101 0.06 -24.81 -13.33
N PRO A 102 0.23 -26.12 -13.61
CA PRO A 102 0.56 -26.64 -14.94
C PRO A 102 -0.51 -26.45 -16.03
N SER A 103 -1.74 -26.08 -15.65
CA SER A 103 -2.87 -25.88 -16.56
C SER A 103 -3.52 -24.51 -16.42
N LEU A 104 -2.91 -23.61 -15.66
CA LEU A 104 -3.50 -22.32 -15.32
C LEU A 104 -3.04 -21.27 -16.33
N ASP A 105 -3.98 -20.63 -17.02
CA ASP A 105 -3.71 -19.48 -17.87
C ASP A 105 -4.28 -18.18 -17.27
N ALA A 106 -3.83 -17.05 -17.80
CA ALA A 106 -4.23 -15.73 -17.31
C ALA A 106 -5.73 -15.44 -17.40
N ASP A 107 -6.43 -15.97 -18.41
CA ASP A 107 -7.85 -15.71 -18.61
C ASP A 107 -8.69 -16.52 -17.60
N ASP A 108 -8.28 -17.75 -17.31
CA ASP A 108 -8.84 -18.58 -16.25
C ASP A 108 -8.64 -17.95 -14.87
N VAL A 109 -7.44 -17.43 -14.59
CA VAL A 109 -7.16 -16.69 -13.35
C VAL A 109 -8.10 -15.50 -13.20
N VAL A 110 -8.21 -14.65 -14.23
CA VAL A 110 -9.07 -13.47 -14.18
C VAL A 110 -10.53 -13.88 -13.93
N ARG A 111 -11.02 -14.90 -14.62
CA ARG A 111 -12.39 -15.40 -14.45
C ARG A 111 -12.65 -15.89 -13.03
N ILE A 112 -11.73 -16.67 -12.45
CA ILE A 112 -11.84 -17.17 -11.08
C ILE A 112 -11.84 -16.00 -10.09
N LEU A 113 -10.90 -15.07 -10.20
CA LEU A 113 -10.80 -13.92 -9.31
C LEU A 113 -12.03 -13.01 -9.38
N VAL A 114 -12.54 -12.71 -10.58
CA VAL A 114 -13.77 -11.92 -10.76
C VAL A 114 -14.96 -12.61 -10.10
N SER A 115 -15.07 -13.94 -10.21
CA SER A 115 -16.15 -14.69 -9.55
C SER A 115 -16.10 -14.62 -8.01
N GLN A 116 -14.92 -14.31 -7.45
CA GLN A 116 -14.69 -14.09 -6.03
C GLN A 116 -14.77 -12.61 -5.60
N GLY A 117 -15.20 -11.72 -6.50
CA GLY A 117 -15.38 -10.30 -6.22
C GLY A 117 -14.10 -9.46 -6.36
N TRP A 118 -13.06 -9.98 -7.00
CA TRP A 118 -11.88 -9.18 -7.34
C TRP A 118 -12.09 -8.40 -8.63
N LEU A 119 -11.54 -7.19 -8.68
CA LEU A 119 -11.34 -6.46 -9.93
C LEU A 119 -10.01 -6.94 -10.55
N ALA A 120 -10.07 -7.92 -11.46
CA ALA A 120 -8.90 -8.56 -12.05
C ALA A 120 -8.75 -8.27 -13.55
N GLY A 121 -7.50 -8.23 -14.03
CA GLY A 121 -7.18 -8.06 -15.45
C GLY A 121 -5.77 -8.52 -15.80
N VAL A 122 -5.60 -8.94 -17.06
CA VAL A 122 -4.30 -9.33 -17.60
C VAL A 122 -3.49 -8.07 -17.95
N VAL A 123 -2.34 -7.89 -17.30
CA VAL A 123 -1.44 -6.75 -17.51
C VAL A 123 -0.42 -7.06 -18.61
N ARG A 124 0.02 -8.32 -18.71
CA ARG A 124 1.00 -8.79 -19.71
C ARG A 124 0.70 -10.23 -20.10
N ARG A 125 0.86 -10.58 -21.38
CA ARG A 125 0.66 -11.95 -21.88
C ARG A 125 1.94 -12.68 -22.29
N ALA A 126 2.98 -11.96 -22.66
CA ALA A 126 4.24 -12.54 -23.14
C ALA A 126 5.45 -11.70 -22.67
N PRO A 127 6.62 -12.33 -22.46
CA PRO A 127 6.88 -13.78 -22.48
C PRO A 127 6.34 -14.52 -21.25
N VAL A 128 5.98 -13.77 -20.20
CA VAL A 128 5.40 -14.27 -18.95
C VAL A 128 4.04 -13.60 -18.75
N GLN A 129 3.04 -14.39 -18.37
CA GLN A 129 1.69 -13.87 -18.15
C GLN A 129 1.60 -13.22 -16.77
N VAL A 130 1.03 -12.03 -16.70
CA VAL A 130 0.87 -11.27 -15.46
C VAL A 130 -0.57 -10.84 -15.34
N VAL A 131 -1.20 -11.21 -14.23
CA VAL A 131 -2.54 -10.79 -13.83
C VAL A 131 -2.40 -9.89 -12.63
N SER A 132 -3.05 -8.73 -12.68
CA SER A 132 -3.23 -7.87 -11.52
C SER A 132 -4.68 -7.93 -11.10
N ALA A 133 -4.91 -7.99 -9.79
CA ALA A 133 -6.23 -7.98 -9.22
C ALA A 133 -6.27 -7.09 -7.97
N ARG A 134 -7.43 -6.48 -7.72
CA ARG A 134 -7.63 -5.61 -6.58
C ARG A 134 -8.94 -5.92 -5.88
N ARG A 135 -8.91 -5.85 -4.55
CA ARG A 135 -10.06 -5.88 -3.66
C ARG A 135 -9.94 -4.73 -2.65
N GLU A 136 -10.96 -4.51 -1.84
CA GLU A 136 -10.92 -3.54 -0.73
C GLU A 136 -9.74 -3.81 0.22
N ASP A 137 -9.45 -5.09 0.47
CA ASP A 137 -8.51 -5.52 1.50
C ASP A 137 -7.07 -5.76 0.99
N GLY A 138 -6.82 -5.59 -0.31
CA GLY A 138 -5.49 -5.77 -0.87
C GLY A 138 -5.37 -5.73 -2.40
N GLU A 139 -4.12 -5.69 -2.83
CA GLU A 139 -3.70 -5.76 -4.23
C GLU A 139 -2.93 -7.06 -4.45
N LEU A 140 -3.27 -7.76 -5.53
CA LEU A 140 -2.73 -9.07 -5.86
C LEU A 140 -2.06 -9.01 -7.24
N GLU A 141 -0.84 -9.51 -7.32
CA GLU A 141 -0.14 -9.76 -8.57
C GLU A 141 0.13 -11.26 -8.69
N ILE A 142 -0.21 -11.81 -9.85
CA ILE A 142 0.04 -13.22 -10.19
C ILE A 142 0.88 -13.25 -11.46
N VAL A 143 2.00 -13.94 -11.39
CA VAL A 143 2.93 -14.16 -12.51
C VAL A 143 2.92 -15.65 -12.83
N LEU A 144 2.54 -16.00 -14.06
CA LEU A 144 2.50 -17.38 -14.56
C LEU A 144 3.61 -17.59 -15.58
N SER A 145 4.44 -18.62 -15.38
CA SER A 145 5.54 -18.98 -16.26
C SER A 145 5.70 -20.49 -16.32
N ASP A 146 5.66 -21.08 -17.51
CA ASP A 146 6.01 -22.49 -17.76
C ASP A 146 5.43 -23.52 -16.75
N GLY A 147 4.17 -23.34 -16.36
CA GLY A 147 3.49 -24.22 -15.41
C GLY A 147 3.78 -23.95 -13.93
N ASP A 148 4.52 -22.89 -13.62
CA ASP A 148 4.70 -22.32 -12.29
C ASP A 148 3.89 -21.02 -12.14
N ALA A 149 3.52 -20.72 -10.89
CA ALA A 149 2.81 -19.52 -10.50
C ALA A 149 3.49 -18.87 -9.30
N HIS A 150 3.75 -17.57 -9.41
CA HIS A 150 4.17 -16.72 -8.32
C HIS A 150 3.05 -15.74 -7.99
N LEU A 151 2.54 -15.79 -6.76
CA LEU A 151 1.46 -14.94 -6.28
C LEU A 151 2.02 -14.02 -5.20
N VAL A 152 1.71 -12.73 -5.29
CA VAL A 152 2.07 -11.72 -4.29
C VAL A 152 0.85 -10.90 -3.95
N LEU A 153 0.44 -10.94 -2.69
CA LEU A 153 -0.62 -10.14 -2.15
C LEU A 153 -0.04 -9.06 -1.24
N GLU A 154 -0.28 -7.81 -1.61
CA GLU A 154 -0.01 -6.64 -0.78
C GLU A 154 -1.30 -6.25 -0.05
N GLY A 155 -1.31 -6.47 1.27
CA GLY A 155 -2.45 -6.15 2.13
C GLY A 155 -2.43 -4.70 2.62
N ARG A 156 -3.11 -4.48 3.75
CA ARG A 156 -3.27 -3.16 4.36
C ARG A 156 -1.94 -2.47 4.66
N VAL A 157 -1.93 -1.15 4.42
CA VAL A 157 -0.82 -0.24 4.79
C VAL A 157 -1.08 0.32 6.19
N LEU A 158 -0.11 0.17 7.09
CA LEU A 158 -0.17 0.66 8.46
C LEU A 158 0.85 1.78 8.68
N ALA A 159 0.43 2.82 9.40
CA ALA A 159 1.33 3.87 9.88
C ALA A 159 2.03 3.39 11.17
N VAL A 160 3.36 3.48 11.19
CA VAL A 160 4.20 3.02 12.29
C VAL A 160 5.32 4.02 12.54
N ASP A 161 5.83 4.05 13.76
CA ASP A 161 7.04 4.81 14.05
C ASP A 161 8.28 4.20 13.35
N ALA A 162 9.38 4.95 13.34
CA ALA A 162 10.60 4.54 12.66
C ALA A 162 11.25 3.27 13.26
N ARG A 163 11.14 3.06 14.58
CA ARG A 163 11.70 1.90 15.29
C ARG A 163 10.90 0.65 14.96
N THR A 164 9.58 0.73 15.04
CA THR A 164 8.65 -0.34 14.68
C THR A 164 8.80 -0.73 13.22
N ARG A 165 8.90 0.25 12.31
CA ARG A 165 9.20 -0.02 10.90
C ARG A 165 10.48 -0.82 10.69
N VAL A 166 11.58 -0.46 11.37
CA VAL A 166 12.86 -1.17 11.25
C VAL A 166 12.73 -2.60 11.77
N ALA A 167 12.08 -2.79 12.92
CA ALA A 167 11.85 -4.10 13.51
C ALA A 167 10.98 -5.00 12.61
N LEU A 168 9.97 -4.44 11.95
CA LEU A 168 9.08 -5.21 11.07
C LEU A 168 9.73 -5.56 9.73
N VAL A 169 10.35 -4.59 9.06
CA VAL A 169 10.90 -4.78 7.70
C VAL A 169 12.23 -5.53 7.72
N ASN A 170 13.02 -5.35 8.78
CA ASN A 170 14.29 -6.03 8.99
C ASN A 170 14.28 -6.67 10.39
N PRO A 171 13.53 -7.77 10.59
CA PRO A 171 13.40 -8.42 11.89
C PRO A 171 14.72 -8.99 12.42
N GLN A 172 15.73 -9.07 11.55
CA GLN A 172 17.09 -9.34 11.94
C GLN A 172 17.90 -8.04 11.94
N GLY A 173 18.30 -7.62 13.14
CA GLY A 173 19.58 -6.96 13.34
C GLY A 173 20.72 -7.90 12.92
N VAL A 174 20.82 -8.20 11.61
CA VAL A 174 22.03 -8.70 10.99
C VAL A 174 23.04 -7.57 11.13
N ARG A 175 23.77 -7.59 12.25
CA ARG A 175 25.10 -7.00 12.34
C ARG A 175 25.87 -7.59 11.16
N ARG A 176 26.03 -6.83 10.08
CA ARG A 176 27.24 -6.97 9.26
C ARG A 176 28.38 -6.67 10.21
N GLY A 177 29.27 -7.65 10.39
CA GLY A 177 30.48 -7.52 11.20
C GLY A 177 31.36 -6.36 10.74
#